data_AF-A0A4Y2QNV9-F1
#
_entry.id   AF-A0A4Y2QNV9-F1
#
_cell.length_a   1.000
_cell.length_b   1.000
_cell.length_c   1.000
_cell.angle_alpha   90.00
_cell.angle_beta   90.00
_cell.angle_gamma   90.00
#
_symmetry.space_group_name_H-M   'P 1'
#
loop_
_entity.id
_entity.type
_entity.pdbx_description
1 polymer ?
#
loop_
_entity_poly.entity_id
_entity_poly.type
_entity_poly.pdbx_seq_one_letter_code
_entity_poly.pdbx_strand_id
1 'polypeptide(L)'
;MAFYQDLSDFERGVIVGAREMGHSISEVAMKFGFARTTISRVYREYRVSGKTSNFRHRFRRRKTLKELDNCRQTRILKRDRRAILPQIAADFG
;
A
#
# COMPACT_ATOMS: atom_id res chain seq x y z
N MET A 1 10.76 -18.02 -5.67
CA MET A 1 10.43 -17.25 -4.44
C MET A 1 9.03 -17.62 -3.98
N ALA A 2 8.90 -18.30 -2.84
CA ALA A 2 7.58 -18.61 -2.29
C ALA A 2 6.90 -17.31 -1.83
N PHE A 3 5.72 -17.02 -2.38
CA PHE A 3 4.81 -16.04 -1.81
C PHE A 3 4.39 -16.60 -0.44
N TYR A 4 5.08 -16.17 0.62
CA TYR A 4 4.63 -16.37 1.99
C TYR A 4 3.22 -15.82 2.05
N GLN A 5 2.24 -16.69 2.27
CA GLN A 5 0.85 -16.29 2.46
C GLN A 5 0.83 -15.12 3.43
N ASP A 6 0.31 -13.98 2.96
CA ASP A 6 0.07 -12.83 3.83
C ASP A 6 -0.81 -13.35 4.96
N LEU A 7 -0.25 -13.41 6.17
CA LEU A 7 -1.00 -13.69 7.38
C LEU A 7 -2.26 -12.82 7.37
N SER A 8 -3.39 -13.43 7.69
CA SER A 8 -4.62 -12.69 7.85
C SER A 8 -4.44 -11.59 8.91
N ASP A 9 -5.22 -10.51 8.79
CA ASP A 9 -5.20 -9.43 9.78
C ASP A 9 -5.52 -9.96 11.20
N PHE A 10 -6.31 -11.04 11.29
CA PHE A 10 -6.59 -11.74 12.54
C PHE A 10 -5.33 -12.41 13.12
N GLU A 11 -4.62 -13.23 12.33
CA GLU A 11 -3.39 -13.90 12.79
C GLU A 11 -2.30 -12.88 13.17
N ARG A 12 -2.19 -11.78 12.42
CA ARG A 12 -1.32 -10.66 12.78
C ARG A 12 -1.72 -10.02 14.10
N GLY A 13 -3.01 -9.80 14.32
CA GLY A 13 -3.55 -9.31 15.58
C GLY A 13 -3.19 -10.21 16.76
N VAL A 14 -3.32 -11.53 16.59
CA VAL A 14 -2.95 -12.53 17.61
C VAL A 14 -1.46 -12.45 17.95
N ILE A 15 -0.58 -12.38 16.94
CA ILE A 15 0.87 -12.27 17.13
C ILE A 15 1.23 -10.98 17.87
N VAL A 16 0.67 -9.84 17.46
CA VAL A 16 0.95 -8.54 18.09
C VAL A 16 0.44 -8.52 19.53
N GLY A 17 -0.80 -8.97 19.76
CA GLY A 17 -1.38 -9.02 21.10
C GLY A 17 -0.56 -9.87 22.05
N ALA A 18 -0.14 -11.07 21.64
CA ALA A 18 0.70 -11.93 22.48
C ALA A 18 2.05 -11.28 22.81
N ARG A 19 2.64 -10.53 21.86
CA ARG A 19 3.90 -9.81 22.09
C ARG A 19 3.74 -8.58 22.99
N GLU A 20 2.61 -7.88 22.93
CA GLU A 20 2.31 -6.78 23.85
C GLU A 20 2.04 -7.26 25.28
N MET A 21 1.49 -8.46 25.44
CA MET A 21 1.37 -9.14 26.74
C MET A 21 2.72 -9.63 27.32
N GLY A 22 3.84 -9.34 26.66
CA GLY A 22 5.18 -9.66 27.16
C GLY A 22 5.68 -11.08 26.83
N HIS A 23 4.93 -11.88 26.06
CA HIS A 23 5.39 -13.22 25.68
C HIS A 23 6.60 -13.17 24.73
N SER A 24 7.52 -14.11 24.89
CA SER A 24 8.68 -14.28 24.01
C SER A 24 8.29 -14.79 22.63
N ILE A 25 9.17 -14.57 21.64
CA ILE A 25 8.93 -15.03 20.25
C ILE A 25 8.81 -16.56 20.18
N SER A 26 9.60 -17.27 20.99
CA SER A 26 9.56 -18.73 21.05
C SER A 26 8.27 -19.26 21.64
N GLU A 27 7.74 -18.64 22.70
CA GLU A 27 6.44 -19.03 23.29
C GLU A 27 5.29 -18.81 22.31
N VAL A 28 5.27 -17.67 21.62
CA VAL A 28 4.25 -17.38 20.60
C VAL A 28 4.35 -18.36 19.43
N ALA A 29 5.57 -18.70 19.00
CA ALA A 29 5.80 -19.69 17.95
C ALA A 29 5.29 -21.09 18.33
N MET A 30 5.55 -21.53 19.56
CA MET A 30 5.08 -22.82 20.06
C MET A 30 3.57 -22.86 20.24
N LYS A 31 2.98 -21.78 20.77
CA LYS A 31 1.55 -21.73 21.10
C LYS A 31 0.64 -21.65 19.88
N PHE A 32 1.06 -20.90 18.86
CA PHE A 32 0.23 -20.64 17.67
C PHE A 32 0.75 -21.33 16.40
N GLY A 33 1.88 -22.04 16.48
CA GLY A 33 2.44 -22.79 15.34
C GLY A 33 3.07 -21.91 14.25
N PHE A 34 3.28 -20.62 14.50
CA PHE A 34 3.92 -19.74 13.53
C PHE A 34 5.45 -19.87 13.56
N ALA A 35 6.07 -19.74 12.39
CA ALA A 35 7.52 -19.64 12.30
C ALA A 35 8.02 -18.40 13.05
N ARG A 36 9.13 -18.54 13.80
CA ARG A 36 9.77 -17.44 14.55
C ARG A 36 10.10 -16.26 13.64
N THR A 37 10.56 -16.52 12.41
CA THR A 37 10.88 -15.50 11.40
C THR A 37 9.66 -14.67 11.00
N THR A 38 8.50 -15.30 10.88
CA THR A 38 7.22 -14.63 10.59
C THR A 38 6.81 -13.72 11.75
N ILE A 39 6.89 -14.21 12.99
CA ILE A 39 6.58 -13.43 14.19
C ILE A 39 7.50 -12.21 14.31
N SER A 40 8.81 -12.40 14.16
CA SER A 40 9.80 -11.30 14.21
C SER A 40 9.50 -10.23 13.16
N ARG A 41 9.11 -10.64 11.96
CA ARG A 41 8.78 -9.71 10.87
C ARG A 41 7.50 -8.92 11.15
N VAL A 42 6.42 -9.59 11.53
CA VAL A 42 5.14 -8.95 11.89
C VAL A 42 5.35 -7.95 13.02
N TYR A 43 6.07 -8.34 14.07
CA TYR A 43 6.31 -7.45 15.21
C TYR A 43 7.18 -6.23 14.83
N ARG A 44 8.14 -6.39 13.93
CA ARG A 44 8.94 -5.27 13.40
C ARG A 44 8.09 -4.32 12.56
N GLU A 45 7.24 -4.84 11.69
CA GLU A 45 6.32 -4.03 10.88
C GLU A 45 5.30 -3.30 11.76
N TYR A 46 4.81 -3.95 12.82
CA TYR A 46 3.96 -3.33 13.83
C TYR A 46 4.67 -2.19 14.57
N ARG A 47 5.91 -2.39 15.05
CA ARG A 47 6.67 -1.32 15.73
C ARG A 47 6.90 -0.09 14.86
N VAL A 48 7.06 -0.27 13.56
CA VAL A 48 7.29 0.85 12.63
C VAL A 48 5.99 1.54 12.23
N SER A 49 4.92 0.79 12.01
CA SER A 49 3.67 1.32 11.44
C SER A 49 2.57 1.59 12.46
N GLY A 50 2.65 0.99 13.65
CA GLY A 50 1.58 0.96 14.66
C GLY A 50 0.33 0.21 14.22
N LYS A 51 0.38 -0.53 13.10
CA LYS A 51 -0.79 -1.18 12.51
C LYS A 51 -0.59 -2.69 12.45
N THR A 52 -1.63 -3.41 12.83
CA THR A 52 -1.70 -4.88 12.70
C THR A 52 -2.09 -5.29 11.29
N SER A 53 -2.79 -4.44 10.54
CA SER A 53 -3.22 -4.75 9.18
C SER A 53 -2.15 -4.45 8.13
N ASN A 54 -2.05 -5.35 7.15
CA ASN A 54 -1.03 -5.28 6.09
C ASN A 54 -1.50 -4.50 4.85
N PHE A 55 -2.48 -3.59 5.02
CA PHE A 55 -3.20 -2.92 3.93
C PHE A 55 -2.35 -2.02 3.02
N ARG A 56 -1.03 -1.98 3.21
CA ARG A 56 -0.12 -1.16 2.41
C ARG A 56 0.18 -1.73 1.03
N HIS A 57 -0.17 -2.98 0.72
CA HIS A 57 0.27 -3.57 -0.55
C HIS A 57 -0.62 -3.23 -1.76
N ARG A 58 -1.95 -3.19 -1.62
CA ARG A 58 -2.86 -3.10 -2.80
C ARG A 58 -3.57 -1.79 -3.02
N PHE A 59 -3.42 -0.81 -2.14
CA PHE A 59 -3.95 0.53 -2.38
C PHE A 59 -2.90 1.41 -3.06
N ARG A 60 -2.42 1.00 -4.24
CA ARG A 60 -1.70 1.92 -5.13
C ARG A 60 -2.69 3.05 -5.49
N ARG A 61 -2.70 4.12 -4.69
CA ARG A 61 -3.37 5.41 -4.91
C ARG A 61 -4.71 5.29 -5.65
N ARG A 62 -5.81 5.01 -4.94
CA ARG A 62 -7.11 5.42 -5.49
C ARG A 62 -7.09 6.94 -5.54
N LYS A 63 -6.97 7.49 -6.74
CA LYS A 63 -7.12 8.92 -6.98
C LYS A 63 -8.52 9.32 -6.55
N THR A 64 -8.64 10.42 -5.81
CA THR A 64 -9.95 10.99 -5.49
C THR A 64 -10.67 11.38 -6.79
N LEU A 65 -12.00 11.48 -6.79
CA LEU A 65 -12.75 11.93 -7.98
C LEU A 65 -12.20 13.25 -8.53
N LYS A 66 -11.80 14.16 -7.63
CA LYS A 66 -11.15 15.43 -7.94
C LYS A 66 -9.81 15.24 -8.69
N GLU A 67 -8.97 14.31 -8.26
CA GLU A 67 -7.70 14.02 -8.95
C GLU A 67 -7.90 13.36 -10.32
N LEU A 68 -8.93 12.53 -10.49
CA LEU A 68 -9.27 11.93 -11.78
C LEU A 68 -9.78 12.96 -12.77
N ASP A 69 -10.64 13.87 -12.30
CA ASP A 69 -11.20 14.97 -13.09
C ASP A 69 -10.09 15.92 -13.55
N ASN A 70 -9.21 16.34 -12.63
CA ASN A 70 -8.02 17.14 -12.96
C ASN A 70 -7.14 16.45 -14.04
N CYS A 71 -6.92 15.14 -13.93
CA CYS A 71 -6.16 14.39 -14.94
C CYS A 71 -6.87 14.33 -16.30
N ARG A 72 -8.21 14.31 -16.34
CA ARG A 72 -8.99 14.35 -17.58
C ARG A 72 -8.94 15.75 -18.20
N GLN A 73 -9.20 16.78 -17.41
CA GLN A 73 -9.16 18.17 -17.84
C GLN A 73 -7.79 18.55 -18.41
N THR A 74 -6.70 18.22 -17.71
CA THR A 74 -5.33 18.47 -18.20
C THR A 74 -4.99 17.72 -19.48
N ARG A 75 -5.58 16.53 -19.72
CA ARG A 75 -5.40 15.80 -20.98
C ARG A 75 -6.17 16.42 -22.13
N ILE A 76 -7.38 16.95 -21.87
CA ILE A 76 -8.18 17.67 -22.87
C ILE A 76 -7.47 18.95 -23.28
N LEU A 77 -7.09 19.79 -22.31
CA LEU A 77 -6.35 21.04 -22.57
C LEU A 77 -5.06 20.82 -23.37
N LYS A 78 -4.33 19.72 -23.11
CA LYS A 78 -3.13 19.35 -23.88
C LYS A 78 -3.44 18.94 -25.32
N ARG A 79 -4.59 18.32 -25.59
CA ARG A 79 -5.03 17.97 -26.96
C ARG A 79 -5.44 19.22 -27.72
N ASP A 80 -6.24 20.08 -27.09
CA ASP A 80 -6.73 21.30 -27.71
C ASP A 80 -5.56 22.22 -28.07
N ARG A 81 -4.58 22.38 -27.15
CA ARG A 81 -3.34 23.12 -27.44
C ARG A 81 -2.59 22.53 -28.63
N ARG A 82 -2.47 21.21 -28.75
CA ARG A 82 -1.79 20.56 -29.89
C ARG A 82 -2.53 20.74 -31.22
N ALA A 83 -3.85 20.83 -31.20
CA ALA A 83 -4.67 21.03 -32.39
C ALA A 83 -4.67 22.50 -32.85
N ILE A 84 -4.65 23.44 -31.91
CA ILE A 84 -4.72 24.88 -32.18
C ILE A 84 -3.34 25.45 -32.57
N LEU A 85 -2.25 24.96 -31.99
CA LEU A 85 -0.90 25.49 -32.23
C LEU A 85 -0.47 25.50 -33.72
N PRO A 86 -0.71 24.46 -34.53
CA PRO A 86 -0.36 24.46 -35.95
C PRO A 86 -1.19 25.45 -36.79
N GLN A 87 -2.46 25.67 -36.42
CA GLN A 87 -3.33 26.62 -37.11
C GLN A 87 -2.84 28.06 -36.88
N ILE A 88 -2.52 28.39 -35.63
CA ILE A 88 -1.91 29.68 -35.28
C ILE A 88 -0.56 29.85 -36.01
N ALA A 89 0.28 28.81 -36.05
CA ALA A 89 1.56 28.89 -36.74
C ALA A 89 1.42 29.09 -38.27
N ALA A 90 0.34 28.61 -38.88
CA ALA A 90 0.05 28.81 -40.29
C ALA A 90 -0.53 30.21 -40.60
N ASP A 91 -1.24 30.83 -39.66
CA ASP A 91 -1.83 32.18 -39.85
C ASP A 91 -0.79 33.31 -39.75
N PHE A 92 0.38 33.05 -39.16
CA PHE A 92 1.46 34.04 -38.96
C PHE A 92 2.72 33.76 -39.81
N GLY A 93 2.70 32.75 -40.69
CA GLY A 93 3.81 32.37 -41.57
C GLY A 93 3.50 32.62 -43.04
#